data_AF-A0A2U0H9C9-F1
#
_entry.id   AF-A0A2U0H9C9-F1
#
_cell.length_a   1.000
_cell.length_b   1.000
_cell.length_c   1.000
_cell.angle_alpha   90.00
_cell.angle_beta   90.00
_cell.angle_gamma   90.00
#
_symmetry.space_group_name_H-M   'P 1'
#
loop_
_entity.id
_entity.type
_entity.pdbx_description
1 polymer ?
#
loop_
_entity_poly.entity_id
_entity_poly.type
_entity_poly.pdbx_seq_one_letter_code
_entity_poly.pdbx_strand_id
1 'polypeptide(L)'
;MRSIRALIGVVTVAGMLALSACAAADVELGDLEAELAGIGNVNDATATLSHPGAGRTEVAVALYLDDVTDAAVVGVVRAAASVLAADPEVSRHRVSIGLLQGAPSDFTSDQQRSHARIRLDDTTAAELGLRSGHELIVLSPDRLSRLAGEG
;
A
#
# COMPACT_ATOMS: atom_id res chain seq x y z
N MET A 1 -12.64 -74.02 17.40
CA MET A 1 -13.53 -72.83 17.39
C MET A 1 -13.16 -71.99 16.17
N ARG A 2 -14.09 -71.86 15.22
CA ARG A 2 -13.92 -71.26 13.88
C ARG A 2 -14.36 -69.80 13.89
N SER A 3 -13.70 -68.99 13.06
CA SER A 3 -14.12 -67.72 12.43
C SER A 3 -13.29 -66.50 12.84
N ILE A 4 -12.13 -66.35 12.20
CA ILE A 4 -11.39 -65.07 12.12
C ILE A 4 -12.02 -64.29 10.97
N ARG A 5 -12.80 -63.25 11.28
CA ARG A 5 -13.27 -62.27 10.30
C ARG A 5 -12.26 -61.13 10.27
N ALA A 6 -11.47 -61.09 9.21
CA ALA A 6 -10.64 -59.95 8.84
C ALA A 6 -11.57 -58.77 8.53
N LEU A 7 -11.46 -57.70 9.33
CA LEU A 7 -12.12 -56.43 9.06
C LEU A 7 -11.03 -55.45 8.62
N ILE A 8 -11.06 -55.19 7.32
CA ILE A 8 -10.28 -54.21 6.58
C ILE A 8 -10.68 -52.83 7.12
N GLY A 9 -9.80 -52.22 7.92
CA GLY A 9 -9.84 -50.80 8.23
C GLY A 9 -8.74 -50.10 7.46
N VAL A 10 -9.06 -49.62 6.26
CA VAL A 10 -8.14 -48.77 5.49
C VAL A 10 -7.90 -47.51 6.32
N VAL A 11 -6.68 -47.39 6.82
CA VAL A 11 -6.15 -46.18 7.46
C VAL A 11 -5.95 -45.15 6.35
N THR A 12 -6.96 -44.33 6.09
CA THR A 12 -6.77 -43.10 5.32
C THR A 12 -6.06 -42.10 6.23
N VAL A 13 -4.74 -42.07 6.10
CA VAL A 13 -3.89 -40.99 6.58
C VAL A 13 -4.41 -39.71 5.93
N ALA A 14 -5.17 -38.90 6.68
CA ALA A 14 -5.43 -37.51 6.34
C ALA A 14 -4.11 -36.76 6.48
N GLY A 15 -3.29 -36.88 5.44
CA GLY A 15 -2.04 -36.18 5.29
C GLY A 15 -2.31 -34.68 5.25
N MET A 16 -1.81 -33.99 6.28
CA MET A 16 -1.15 -32.69 6.20
C MET A 16 -1.59 -31.81 5.03
N LEU A 17 -2.74 -31.16 5.18
CA LEU A 17 -2.89 -29.79 4.71
C LEU A 17 -2.76 -28.88 5.92
N ALA A 18 -1.58 -28.94 6.53
CA ALA A 18 -1.03 -27.75 7.14
C ALA A 18 -0.77 -26.80 5.98
N LEU A 19 -1.83 -26.10 5.54
CA LEU A 19 -1.62 -24.73 5.10
C LEU A 19 -1.07 -24.06 6.36
N SER A 20 0.26 -24.04 6.48
CA SER A 20 0.94 -22.89 7.01
C SER A 20 0.47 -21.72 6.14
N ALA A 21 -0.73 -21.23 6.44
CA ALA A 21 -1.00 -19.82 6.37
C ALA A 21 0.18 -19.23 7.13
N CYS A 22 1.20 -18.83 6.38
CA CYS A 22 1.94 -17.65 6.78
C CYS A 22 0.82 -16.68 7.03
N ALA A 23 0.52 -16.46 8.31
CA ALA A 23 -0.06 -15.21 8.72
C ALA A 23 0.77 -14.19 7.96
N ALA A 24 0.21 -13.67 6.85
CA ALA A 24 0.57 -12.34 6.45
C ALA A 24 0.41 -11.59 7.75
N ALA A 25 1.55 -11.18 8.34
CA ALA A 25 1.48 -10.28 9.46
C ALA A 25 0.55 -9.19 8.98
N ASP A 26 -0.65 -9.13 9.57
CA ASP A 26 -1.59 -8.07 9.33
C ASP A 26 -0.79 -6.85 9.77
N VAL A 27 -0.17 -6.18 8.80
CA VAL A 27 0.46 -4.90 9.05
C VAL A 27 -0.74 -4.05 9.41
N GLU A 28 -0.87 -3.70 10.69
CA GLU A 28 -1.90 -2.80 11.17
C GLU A 28 -1.64 -1.43 10.54
N LEU A 29 -2.16 -1.23 9.33
CA LEU A 29 -2.04 0.00 8.58
C LEU A 29 -3.07 1.06 9.06
N GLY A 30 -3.96 0.72 9.98
CA GLY A 30 -5.01 1.63 10.46
C GLY A 30 -4.45 2.88 11.17
N ASP A 31 -3.40 2.72 11.97
CA ASP A 31 -2.71 3.86 12.60
C ASP A 31 -2.00 4.72 11.55
N LEU A 32 -1.38 4.08 10.55
CA LEU A 32 -0.77 4.77 9.41
C LEU A 32 -1.78 5.56 8.58
N GLU A 33 -2.95 4.99 8.28
CA GLU A 33 -4.04 5.67 7.56
C GLU A 33 -4.48 6.93 8.31
N ALA A 34 -4.63 6.85 9.63
CA ALA A 34 -4.98 7.98 10.47
C ALA A 34 -3.88 9.07 10.48
N GLU A 35 -2.61 8.69 10.56
CA GLU A 35 -1.49 9.64 10.48
C GLU A 35 -1.41 10.34 9.12
N LEU A 36 -1.60 9.58 8.03
CA LEU A 36 -1.63 10.13 6.67
C LEU A 36 -2.82 11.06 6.46
N ALA A 37 -4.00 10.71 6.96
CA ALA A 37 -5.19 11.57 6.93
C ALA A 37 -5.02 12.83 7.81
N GLY A 38 -4.10 12.82 8.78
CA GLY A 38 -3.73 13.99 9.58
C GLY A 38 -2.86 15.02 8.84
N ILE A 39 -2.35 14.69 7.64
CA ILE A 39 -1.56 15.62 6.83
C ILE A 39 -2.48 16.74 6.31
N GLY A 40 -2.06 18.00 6.49
CA GLY A 40 -2.80 19.13 5.95
C GLY A 40 -3.01 18.98 4.44
N ASN A 41 -4.23 19.29 3.96
CA ASN A 41 -4.71 19.09 2.59
C ASN A 41 -5.06 17.63 2.21
N VAL A 42 -4.96 16.67 3.13
CA VAL A 42 -5.47 15.30 2.95
C VAL A 42 -6.83 15.16 3.63
N ASN A 43 -7.85 14.80 2.86
CA ASN A 43 -9.20 14.52 3.37
C ASN A 43 -9.32 13.13 3.99
N ASP A 44 -8.67 12.17 3.35
CA ASP A 44 -8.72 10.76 3.72
C ASP A 44 -7.47 10.07 3.14
N ALA A 45 -7.10 8.93 3.71
CA ALA A 45 -6.00 8.11 3.26
C ALA A 45 -6.33 6.63 3.43
N THR A 46 -5.99 5.83 2.43
CA THR A 46 -6.07 4.37 2.54
C THR A 46 -4.72 3.76 2.23
N ALA A 47 -4.31 2.76 2.99
CA ALA A 47 -3.07 2.03 2.82
C ALA A 47 -3.34 0.52 2.81
N THR A 48 -2.74 -0.18 1.86
CA THR A 48 -2.92 -1.64 1.72
C THR A 48 -1.60 -2.31 1.36
N LEU A 49 -1.44 -3.57 1.76
CA LEU A 49 -0.36 -4.40 1.23
C LEU A 49 -0.76 -4.91 -0.15
N SER A 50 0.01 -4.51 -1.16
CA SER A 50 -0.13 -4.96 -2.53
C SER A 50 0.94 -6.01 -2.85
N HIS A 51 0.55 -7.02 -3.63
CA HIS A 51 1.42 -8.09 -4.09
C HIS A 51 1.43 -8.11 -5.63
N PRO A 52 2.12 -7.17 -6.30
CA PRO A 52 2.09 -7.02 -7.76
C PRO A 52 2.75 -8.20 -8.52
N GLY A 53 3.20 -9.24 -7.83
CA GLY A 53 3.75 -10.46 -8.40
C GLY A 53 4.32 -11.40 -7.34
N ALA A 54 4.77 -12.58 -7.75
CA ALA A 54 5.32 -13.59 -6.84
C ALA A 54 6.51 -13.05 -6.02
N GLY A 55 6.34 -12.97 -4.70
CA GLY A 55 7.38 -12.57 -3.75
C GLY A 55 7.69 -11.08 -3.70
N ARG A 56 6.86 -10.22 -4.30
CA ARG A 56 6.98 -8.76 -4.19
C ARG A 56 5.84 -8.22 -3.35
N THR A 57 6.17 -7.72 -2.16
CA THR A 57 5.24 -6.96 -1.31
C THR A 57 5.58 -5.48 -1.44
N GLU A 58 4.56 -4.67 -1.67
CA GLU A 58 4.63 -3.20 -1.67
C GLU A 58 3.49 -2.64 -0.83
N VAL A 59 3.66 -1.44 -0.29
CA VAL A 59 2.60 -0.69 0.37
C VAL A 59 1.97 0.23 -0.66
N ALA A 60 0.68 0.04 -0.96
CA ALA A 60 -0.08 0.89 -1.85
C ALA A 60 -0.91 1.88 -1.03
N VAL A 61 -0.65 3.16 -1.22
CA VAL A 61 -1.28 4.28 -0.53
C VAL A 61 -2.11 5.07 -1.54
N ALA A 62 -3.33 5.44 -1.17
CA ALA A 62 -4.14 6.44 -1.86
C ALA A 62 -4.37 7.61 -0.91
N LEU A 63 -4.02 8.82 -1.35
CA LEU A 63 -4.26 10.08 -0.63
C LEU A 63 -5.33 10.87 -1.38
N TYR A 64 -6.38 11.26 -0.67
CA TYR A 64 -7.48 12.05 -1.20
C TYR A 64 -7.30 13.50 -0.76
N LEU A 65 -7.23 14.42 -1.72
CA LEU A 65 -6.78 15.80 -1.52
C LEU A 65 -7.91 16.81 -1.76
N ASP A 66 -7.90 17.90 -0.99
CA ASP A 66 -8.77 19.06 -1.22
C ASP A 66 -8.25 19.95 -2.36
N ASP A 67 -7.00 20.41 -2.22
CA ASP A 67 -6.27 21.23 -3.19
C ASP A 67 -5.26 20.37 -3.97
N VAL A 68 -5.24 20.58 -5.28
CA VAL A 68 -4.37 19.86 -6.23
C VAL A 68 -3.40 20.80 -6.95
N THR A 69 -3.21 22.01 -6.43
CA THR A 69 -2.11 22.88 -6.88
C THR A 69 -0.76 22.21 -6.66
N ASP A 70 0.20 22.48 -7.56
CA ASP A 70 1.55 21.89 -7.51
C ASP A 70 2.20 22.04 -6.13
N ALA A 71 2.11 23.23 -5.53
CA ALA A 71 2.68 23.51 -4.22
C ALA A 71 2.03 22.64 -3.11
N ALA A 72 0.72 22.47 -3.16
CA ALA A 72 -0.01 21.62 -2.22
C ALA A 72 0.36 20.14 -2.41
N VAL A 73 0.45 19.68 -3.66
CA VAL A 73 0.86 18.30 -4.00
C VAL A 73 2.27 18.02 -3.53
N VAL A 74 3.24 18.90 -3.80
CA VAL A 74 4.62 18.74 -3.31
C VAL A 74 4.66 18.66 -1.79
N GLY A 75 3.94 19.55 -1.11
CA GLY A 75 3.84 19.57 0.35
C GLY A 75 3.31 18.26 0.91
N VAL A 76 2.19 17.76 0.37
CA VAL A 76 1.58 16.50 0.78
C VAL A 76 2.51 15.31 0.52
N VAL A 77 3.14 15.23 -0.65
CA VAL A 77 4.05 14.11 -0.97
C VAL A 77 5.25 14.09 -0.04
N ARG A 78 5.84 15.24 0.30
CA ARG A 78 6.94 15.31 1.27
C ARG A 78 6.48 14.91 2.68
N ALA A 79 5.34 15.42 3.13
CA ALA A 79 4.78 15.08 4.44
C ALA A 79 4.42 13.58 4.54
N ALA A 80 3.79 13.03 3.51
CA ALA A 80 3.50 11.61 3.43
C ALA A 80 4.78 10.78 3.43
N ALA A 81 5.81 11.20 2.70
CA ALA A 81 7.10 10.53 2.72
C ALA A 81 7.72 10.50 4.13
N SER A 82 7.62 11.58 4.91
CA SER A 82 8.07 11.60 6.31
C SER A 82 7.30 10.61 7.19
N VAL A 83 5.96 10.59 7.09
CA VAL A 83 5.12 9.63 7.85
C VAL A 83 5.49 8.19 7.49
N LEU A 84 5.54 7.88 6.19
CA LEU A 84 5.84 6.55 5.68
C LEU A 84 7.28 6.09 5.98
N ALA A 85 8.24 7.01 6.06
CA ALA A 85 9.63 6.70 6.43
C ALA A 85 9.78 6.42 7.93
N ALA A 86 8.98 7.10 8.77
CA ALA A 86 8.99 6.91 10.21
C ALA A 86 8.33 5.58 10.65
N ASP A 87 7.42 5.04 9.84
CA ASP A 87 6.76 3.77 10.10
C ASP A 87 7.73 2.58 9.84
N PRO A 88 8.05 1.76 10.87
CA PRO A 88 9.02 0.66 10.75
C PRO A 88 8.50 -0.53 9.93
N GLU A 89 7.18 -0.68 9.80
CA GLU A 89 6.57 -1.72 8.97
C GLU A 89 6.56 -1.29 7.50
N VAL A 90 6.39 0.00 7.20
CA VAL A 90 6.34 0.53 5.82
C VAL A 90 7.71 0.86 5.25
N SER A 91 8.59 1.49 6.03
CA SER A 91 9.86 2.09 5.56
C SER A 91 10.81 1.11 4.85
N ARG A 92 10.71 -0.18 5.18
CA ARG A 92 11.50 -1.26 4.56
C ARG A 92 10.94 -1.75 3.21
N HIS A 93 9.75 -1.32 2.83
CA HIS A 93 9.05 -1.75 1.63
C HIS A 93 9.07 -0.67 0.54
N ARG A 94 8.80 -1.12 -0.69
CA ARG A 94 8.46 -0.20 -1.77
C ARG A 94 7.07 0.39 -1.48
N VAL A 95 6.91 1.67 -1.73
CA VAL A 95 5.63 2.36 -1.59
C VAL A 95 5.15 2.86 -2.94
N SER A 96 3.87 2.67 -3.27
CA SER A 96 3.20 3.33 -4.38
C SER A 96 2.17 4.30 -3.83
N ILE A 97 2.25 5.59 -4.20
CA ILE A 97 1.32 6.63 -3.76
C ILE A 97 0.49 7.07 -4.96
N GLY A 98 -0.83 6.93 -4.86
CA GLY A 98 -1.80 7.53 -5.77
C GLY A 98 -2.42 8.77 -5.15
N LEU A 99 -2.51 9.84 -5.91
CA LEU A 99 -3.14 11.09 -5.48
C LEU A 99 -4.48 11.23 -6.17
N LEU A 100 -5.52 11.57 -5.41
CA LEU A 100 -6.89 11.76 -5.91
C LEU A 100 -7.43 13.08 -5.39
N GLN A 101 -8.31 13.72 -6.15
CA GLN A 101 -9.05 14.88 -5.66
C GLN A 101 -10.38 14.43 -5.04
N GLY A 102 -10.77 15.05 -3.93
CA GLY A 102 -12.05 14.80 -3.26
C GLY A 102 -11.93 13.84 -2.08
N ALA A 103 -12.85 12.87 -1.99
CA ALA A 103 -12.94 11.88 -0.92
C ALA A 103 -13.25 10.47 -1.48
N PRO A 104 -13.04 9.39 -0.69
CA PRO A 104 -13.35 8.03 -1.14
C PRO A 104 -14.79 7.85 -1.63
N SER A 105 -15.75 8.55 -1.03
CA SER A 105 -17.17 8.50 -1.38
C SER A 105 -17.51 9.02 -2.77
N ASP A 106 -16.59 9.76 -3.41
CA ASP A 106 -16.79 10.30 -4.76
C ASP A 106 -16.60 9.23 -5.85
N PHE A 107 -16.07 8.06 -5.48
CA PHE A 107 -15.78 6.96 -6.38
C PHE A 107 -16.71 5.78 -6.14
N THR A 108 -17.39 5.35 -7.20
CA THR A 108 -18.32 4.21 -7.17
C THR A 108 -17.65 2.88 -7.50
N SER A 109 -16.39 2.91 -7.96
CA SER A 109 -15.61 1.73 -8.30
C SER A 109 -14.10 1.99 -8.26
N ASP A 110 -13.31 0.93 -8.08
CA ASP A 110 -11.84 0.98 -8.12
C ASP A 110 -11.30 1.39 -9.49
N GLN A 111 -12.03 1.06 -10.56
CA GLN A 111 -11.68 1.47 -11.92
C GLN A 111 -11.83 2.99 -12.07
N GLN A 112 -12.95 3.56 -11.61
CA GLN A 112 -13.15 5.01 -11.61
C GLN A 112 -12.06 5.72 -10.81
N ARG A 113 -11.78 5.22 -9.60
CA ARG A 113 -10.72 5.70 -8.72
C ARG A 113 -9.36 5.68 -9.43
N SER A 114 -9.02 4.57 -10.10
CA SER A 114 -7.74 4.43 -10.81
C SER A 114 -7.59 5.42 -11.96
N HIS A 115 -8.66 5.70 -12.71
CA HIS A 115 -8.65 6.69 -13.80
C HIS A 115 -8.66 8.14 -13.32
N ALA A 116 -9.12 8.40 -12.10
CA ALA A 116 -9.17 9.73 -11.51
C ALA A 116 -7.87 10.16 -10.82
N ARG A 117 -6.82 9.32 -10.87
CA ARG A 117 -5.53 9.65 -10.27
C ARG A 117 -4.90 10.87 -10.93
N ILE A 118 -4.42 11.77 -10.10
CA ILE A 118 -3.69 12.96 -10.51
C ILE A 118 -2.33 12.50 -11.05
N ARG A 119 -2.05 12.87 -12.29
CA ARG A 119 -0.74 12.68 -12.91
C ARG A 119 0.16 13.83 -12.51
N LEU A 120 1.36 13.53 -12.01
CA LEU A 120 2.36 14.57 -11.77
C LEU A 120 2.84 15.16 -13.09
N ASP A 121 2.77 16.48 -13.20
CA ASP A 121 3.38 17.22 -14.29
C ASP A 121 4.91 17.31 -14.14
N ASP A 122 5.56 17.89 -15.15
CA ASP A 122 7.02 17.98 -15.20
C ASP A 122 7.58 18.86 -14.08
N THR A 123 6.91 19.95 -13.73
CA THR A 123 7.35 20.89 -12.71
C THR A 123 7.32 20.26 -11.32
N THR A 124 6.17 19.68 -10.96
CA THR A 124 5.94 19.01 -9.68
C THR A 124 6.85 17.81 -9.51
N ALA A 125 6.99 16.99 -10.56
CA ALA A 125 7.90 15.86 -10.54
C ALA A 125 9.36 16.29 -10.40
N ALA A 126 9.80 17.33 -11.11
CA ALA A 126 11.16 17.85 -11.01
C ALA A 126 11.47 18.36 -9.59
N GLU A 127 10.52 19.07 -8.96
CA GLU A 127 10.68 19.57 -7.59
C GLU A 127 10.78 18.43 -6.55
N LEU A 128 10.06 17.33 -6.78
CA LEU A 128 10.17 16.11 -5.98
C LEU A 128 11.36 15.23 -6.39
N GLY A 129 12.10 15.60 -7.44
CA GLY A 129 13.17 14.82 -8.07
C GLY A 129 12.72 13.45 -8.59
N LEU A 130 11.44 13.35 -8.98
CA LEU A 130 10.79 12.16 -9.51
C LEU A 130 10.70 12.22 -11.04
N ARG A 131 10.22 11.13 -11.65
CA ARG A 131 9.85 11.12 -13.07
C ARG A 131 8.40 11.57 -13.21
N SER A 132 8.13 12.44 -14.18
CA SER A 132 6.79 12.91 -14.50
C SER A 132 6.00 11.88 -15.31
N GLY A 133 4.71 12.17 -15.53
CA GLY A 133 3.87 11.42 -16.46
C GLY A 133 3.24 10.13 -15.89
N HIS A 134 3.58 9.77 -14.65
CA HIS A 134 3.03 8.61 -13.95
C HIS A 134 1.86 9.02 -13.05
N GLU A 135 0.83 8.18 -13.01
CA GLU A 135 -0.36 8.32 -12.12
C GLU A 135 -0.11 7.74 -10.72
N LEU A 136 1.00 7.01 -10.55
CA LEU A 136 1.46 6.47 -9.28
C LEU A 136 2.91 6.90 -9.06
N ILE A 137 3.17 7.44 -7.87
CA ILE A 137 4.49 7.77 -7.38
C ILE A 137 5.06 6.51 -6.73
N VAL A 138 6.03 5.88 -7.37
CA VAL A 138 6.65 4.65 -6.85
C VAL A 138 8.00 4.97 -6.21
N LEU A 139 8.11 4.72 -4.91
CA LEU A 139 9.28 5.04 -4.09
C LEU A 139 9.94 3.76 -3.56
N SER A 140 11.24 3.63 -3.78
CA SER A 140 12.06 2.68 -3.02
C SER A 140 12.31 3.20 -1.60
N PRO A 141 12.70 2.33 -0.64
CA PRO A 141 13.11 2.76 0.70
C PRO A 141 14.10 3.94 0.69
N ASP A 142 15.20 3.83 -0.06
CA ASP A 142 16.20 4.90 -0.15
C ASP A 142 15.64 6.22 -0.72
N ARG A 143 14.59 6.16 -1.54
CA ARG A 143 13.96 7.35 -2.10
C ARG A 143 12.99 7.96 -1.12
N LEU A 144 12.27 7.12 -0.39
CA LEU A 144 11.34 7.52 0.66
C LEU A 144 12.08 8.30 1.76
N SER A 145 13.17 7.75 2.32
CA SER A 145 13.97 8.44 3.34
C SER A 145 14.57 9.77 2.84
N ARG A 146 15.01 9.83 1.57
CA ARG A 146 15.48 11.10 0.99
C ARG A 146 14.39 12.15 0.85
N LEU A 147 13.17 11.75 0.48
CA LEU A 147 12.02 12.67 0.41
C LEU A 147 11.58 13.14 1.79
N ALA A 148 11.73 12.30 2.82
CA ALA A 148 11.48 12.64 4.21
C ALA A 148 12.51 13.63 4.80
N GLY A 149 13.65 13.84 4.12
CA GLY A 149 14.74 14.69 4.61
C GLY A 149 15.71 13.98 5.56
N GLU A 150 15.69 12.64 5.58
CA GLU A 150 16.48 11.79 6.49
C GLU A 150 17.78 11.26 5.83
N GLY A 151 18.20 11.86 4.70
CA GLY A 151 19.32 11.40 3.86
C GLY A 151 20.55 12.29 3.87
#